data_AF-A0ABD5DW64-F1
#
_entry.id   AF-A0ABD5DW64-F1
#
_cell.length_a   1.000
_cell.length_b   1.000
_cell.length_c   1.000
_cell.angle_alpha   90.00
_cell.angle_beta   90.00
_cell.angle_gamma   90.00
#
_symmetry.space_group_name_H-M   'P 1'
#
loop_
_entity.id
_entity.type
_entity.pdbx_description
1 polymer ?
#
loop_
_entity_poly.entity_id
_entity_poly.type
_entity_poly.pdbx_seq_one_letter_code
_entity_poly.pdbx_strand_id
1 'polypeptide(L)'
;KIYGDSSLGVSLVTSAVKDALSLARTKGSSYLADDIIIHRKDNNYLKQRINDENKISIVTEAMNEALRKLEQRVLNTLNEFSGYTHVMV
;
A
#
# COMPACT_ATOMS: atom_id res chain seq x y z
N LYS A 1 -22.53 -4.45 17.62
CA LYS A 1 -22.33 -3.19 16.88
C LYS A 1 -21.32 -3.46 15.79
N ILE A 2 -21.64 -3.14 14.53
CA ILE A 2 -20.66 -3.21 13.43
C ILE A 2 -19.80 -1.94 13.54
N TYR A 3 -18.48 -2.11 13.58
CA TYR A 3 -17.52 -1.02 13.60
C TYR A 3 -16.88 -0.94 12.22
N GLY A 4 -16.95 0.23 11.58
CA GLY A 4 -16.40 0.45 10.25
C GLY A 4 -15.77 1.83 10.19
N ASP A 5 -14.49 1.89 9.84
CA ASP A 5 -13.78 3.14 9.59
C ASP A 5 -13.76 3.38 8.07
N SER A 6 -14.52 4.37 7.60
CA SER A 6 -14.59 4.75 6.17
C SER A 6 -13.48 5.69 5.73
N SER A 7 -12.65 6.17 6.68
CA SER A 7 -11.62 7.16 6.40
C SER A 7 -10.37 6.57 5.74
N LEU A 8 -10.18 5.25 5.82
CA LEU A 8 -9.00 4.55 5.32
C LEU A 8 -9.36 3.25 4.61
N GLY A 9 -8.76 3.06 3.43
CA GLY A 9 -8.91 1.85 2.63
C GLY A 9 -7.67 1.59 1.79
N VAL A 10 -7.66 0.47 1.08
CA VAL A 10 -6.57 0.07 0.17
C VAL A 10 -6.31 1.15 -0.91
N SER A 11 -7.35 1.94 -1.22
CA SER A 11 -7.25 3.13 -2.08
C SER A 11 -6.18 4.13 -1.63
N LEU A 12 -5.85 4.21 -0.34
CA LEU A 12 -4.73 5.04 0.16
C LEU A 12 -3.40 4.57 -0.46
N VAL A 13 -3.15 3.26 -0.42
CA VAL A 13 -1.90 2.67 -0.95
C VAL A 13 -1.88 2.78 -2.46
N THR A 14 -2.99 2.47 -3.14
CA THR A 14 -3.09 2.61 -4.60
C THR A 14 -2.86 4.06 -5.04
N SER A 15 -3.34 5.05 -4.27
CA SER A 15 -3.13 6.47 -4.58
C SER A 15 -1.68 6.89 -4.36
N ALA A 16 -1.06 6.51 -3.22
CA ALA A 16 0.34 6.79 -2.94
C ALA A 16 1.28 6.20 -4.00
N VAL A 17 1.02 4.96 -4.43
CA VAL A 17 1.80 4.30 -5.49
C VAL A 17 1.57 4.96 -6.84
N LYS A 18 0.34 5.36 -7.20
CA LYS A 18 0.07 6.11 -8.43
C LYS A 18 0.79 7.45 -8.47
N ASP A 19 0.82 8.16 -7.35
CA ASP A 19 1.50 9.46 -7.26
C ASP A 19 3.01 9.25 -7.42
N ALA A 20 3.58 8.25 -6.76
CA ALA A 20 4.99 7.88 -6.94
C ALA A 20 5.32 7.45 -8.38
N LEU A 21 4.43 6.72 -9.05
CA LEU A 21 4.58 6.33 -10.46
C LEU A 21 4.44 7.53 -11.41
N SER A 22 3.60 8.50 -11.06
CA SER A 22 3.44 9.75 -11.81
C SER A 22 4.72 10.60 -11.72
N LEU A 23 5.32 10.68 -10.55
CA LEU A 23 6.68 11.23 -10.36
C LEU A 23 7.72 10.44 -11.18
N ALA A 24 7.45 9.15 -11.40
CA ALA A 24 8.25 8.29 -12.26
C ALA A 24 8.06 8.50 -13.78
N ARG A 25 7.19 9.43 -14.21
CA ARG A 25 6.78 9.61 -15.62
C ARG A 25 6.28 8.32 -16.26
N THR A 26 5.86 7.35 -15.44
CA THR A 26 5.25 6.10 -15.89
C THR A 26 3.75 6.32 -15.86
N LYS A 27 3.01 5.87 -16.90
CA LYS A 27 1.53 5.96 -16.90
C LYS A 27 0.99 5.06 -15.78
N GLY A 28 0.77 5.66 -14.60
CA GLY A 28 0.27 4.99 -13.40
C GLY A 28 -1.21 4.67 -13.50
N SER A 29 -1.57 3.57 -14.17
CA SER A 29 -2.93 3.04 -14.10
C SER A 29 -3.18 2.40 -12.72
N SER A 30 -4.45 2.28 -12.30
CA SER A 30 -4.79 1.56 -11.06
C SER A 30 -4.24 0.14 -11.09
N TYR A 31 -4.41 -0.54 -12.24
CA TYR A 31 -3.91 -1.89 -12.45
C TYR A 31 -2.39 -1.98 -12.23
N LEU A 32 -1.62 -1.02 -12.76
CA LEU A 32 -0.17 -0.99 -12.57
C LEU A 32 0.22 -0.77 -11.11
N ALA A 33 -0.50 0.12 -10.41
CA ALA A 33 -0.25 0.38 -9.00
C ALA A 33 -0.55 -0.87 -8.16
N ASP A 34 -1.67 -1.55 -8.42
CA ASP A 34 -2.06 -2.76 -7.69
C ASP A 34 -1.09 -3.92 -7.97
N ASP A 35 -0.66 -4.13 -9.21
CA ASP A 35 0.37 -5.12 -9.58
C ASP A 35 1.69 -4.89 -8.82
N ILE A 36 2.10 -3.62 -8.69
CA ILE A 36 3.30 -3.21 -7.97
C ILE A 36 3.14 -3.43 -6.45
N ILE A 37 1.95 -3.20 -5.90
CA ILE A 37 1.65 -3.46 -4.48
C ILE A 37 1.70 -4.97 -4.17
N ILE A 38 1.13 -5.79 -5.06
CA ILE A 38 1.14 -7.26 -4.95
C ILE A 38 2.58 -7.78 -4.98
N HIS A 39 3.37 -7.34 -5.96
CA HIS A 39 4.75 -7.80 -6.18
C HIS A 39 5.80 -6.94 -5.46
N ARG A 40 5.43 -6.16 -4.44
CA ARG A 40 6.34 -5.22 -3.75
C ARG A 40 7.61 -5.85 -3.15
N LYS A 41 7.59 -7.16 -2.90
CA LYS A 41 8.72 -7.92 -2.36
C LYS A 41 9.62 -8.50 -3.46
N ASP A 42 9.18 -8.45 -4.71
CA ASP A 42 9.93 -8.96 -5.86
C ASP A 42 10.67 -7.81 -6.56
N ASN A 43 11.93 -7.63 -6.18
CA ASN A 43 12.79 -6.61 -6.78
C ASN A 43 13.04 -6.84 -8.27
N ASN A 44 13.02 -8.10 -8.75
CA ASN A 44 13.20 -8.39 -10.16
C ASN A 44 11.98 -7.93 -10.96
N TYR A 45 10.78 -8.16 -10.42
CA TYR A 45 9.54 -7.66 -11.02
C TYR A 45 9.50 -6.13 -11.05
N LEU A 46 9.85 -5.46 -9.95
CA LEU A 46 9.88 -4.00 -9.88
C LEU A 46 10.87 -3.40 -10.88
N LYS A 47 12.04 -4.00 -11.07
CA LYS A 47 13.03 -3.56 -12.08
C LYS A 47 12.55 -3.72 -13.51
N GLN A 48 11.78 -4.75 -13.81
CA GLN A 48 11.21 -4.94 -15.16
C GLN A 48 10.07 -3.97 -15.45
N ARG A 49 9.31 -3.59 -14.40
CA ARG A 49 8.09 -2.79 -14.56
C ARG A 49 8.33 -1.28 -14.44
N ILE A 50 9.29 -0.88 -13.61
CA ILE A 50 9.66 0.52 -13.40
C ILE A 50 10.89 0.80 -14.26
N ASN A 51 10.74 1.72 -15.21
CA ASN A 51 11.75 2.00 -16.23
C ASN A 51 13.01 2.70 -15.68
N ASP A 52 12.96 3.22 -14.45
CA ASP A 52 14.03 4.01 -13.83
C ASP A 52 14.36 3.44 -12.43
N GLU A 53 15.54 2.83 -12.28
CA GLU A 53 15.97 2.19 -11.03
C GLU A 53 15.98 3.16 -9.84
N ASN A 54 16.29 4.44 -10.07
CA ASN A 54 16.32 5.45 -9.00
C ASN A 54 14.93 5.72 -8.43
N LYS A 55 13.88 5.40 -9.18
CA LYS A 55 12.49 5.64 -8.78
C LYS A 55 11.84 4.44 -8.12
N ILE A 56 12.45 3.25 -8.26
CA ILE A 56 12.05 2.06 -7.50
C ILE A 56 12.13 2.35 -6.00
N SER A 57 13.21 3.01 -5.55
CA SER A 57 13.38 3.37 -4.14
C SER A 57 12.25 4.30 -3.66
N ILE A 58 11.94 5.35 -4.44
CA ILE A 58 10.89 6.32 -4.11
C ILE A 58 9.51 5.66 -4.05
N VAL A 59 9.18 4.81 -5.03
CA VAL A 59 7.90 4.08 -5.08
C VAL A 59 7.79 3.11 -3.91
N THR A 60 8.88 2.40 -3.58
CA THR A 60 8.92 1.45 -2.48
C THR A 60 8.77 2.16 -1.13
N GLU A 61 9.41 3.32 -0.96
CA GLU A 61 9.30 4.13 0.25
C GLU A 61 7.88 4.67 0.45
N ALA A 62 7.29 5.29 -0.59
CA ALA A 62 5.92 5.79 -0.54
C ALA A 62 4.91 4.67 -0.23
N MET A 63 5.11 3.48 -0.79
CA MET A 63 4.28 2.32 -0.52
C MET A 63 4.43 1.83 0.92
N ASN A 64 5.66 1.72 1.43
CA ASN A 64 5.93 1.29 2.80
C ASN A 64 5.34 2.26 3.82
N GLU A 65 5.39 3.57 3.56
CA GLU A 65 4.78 4.57 4.41
C GLU A 65 3.24 4.46 4.42
N ALA A 66 2.62 4.28 3.25
CA ALA A 66 1.19 4.06 3.15
C ALA A 66 0.73 2.77 3.87
N LEU A 67 1.50 1.68 3.74
CA LEU A 67 1.26 0.43 4.46
C LEU A 67 1.41 0.60 5.97
N ARG A 68 2.48 1.27 6.45
CA ARG A 68 2.63 1.59 7.88
C ARG A 68 1.47 2.38 8.42
N LYS A 69 0.95 3.35 7.66
CA LYS A 69 -0.20 4.15 8.08
C LYS A 69 -1.46 3.30 8.24
N LEU A 70 -1.68 2.34 7.35
CA LEU A 70 -2.75 1.35 7.49
C LEU A 70 -2.53 0.44 8.70
N GLU A 71 -1.33 -0.11 8.87
CA GLU A 71 -0.99 -0.98 10.00
C GLU A 71 -1.21 -0.26 11.34
N GLN A 72 -0.70 0.96 11.49
CA GLN A 72 -0.86 1.76 12.71
C GLN A 72 -2.33 2.03 13.01
N ARG A 73 -3.15 2.29 11.99
CA ARG A 73 -4.58 2.51 12.19
C ARG A 73 -5.28 1.22 12.62
N VAL A 74 -5.03 0.11 11.93
CA VAL A 74 -5.62 -1.20 12.28
C VAL A 74 -5.24 -1.58 13.71
N LEU A 75 -3.98 -1.41 14.10
CA LEU A 75 -3.52 -1.66 15.46
C LEU A 75 -4.22 -0.74 16.48
N ASN A 76 -4.34 0.56 16.18
CA ASN A 76 -5.07 1.49 17.04
C ASN A 76 -6.54 1.10 17.22
N THR A 77 -7.21 0.69 16.14
CA THR A 77 -8.59 0.21 16.21
C THR A 77 -8.68 -1.11 16.96
N LEU A 78 -7.76 -2.05 16.74
CA LEU A 78 -7.73 -3.32 17.47
C LEU A 78 -7.56 -3.15 18.97
N ASN A 79 -6.84 -2.11 19.42
CA ASN A 79 -6.71 -1.79 20.84
C ASN A 79 -8.05 -1.40 21.50
N GLU A 80 -9.06 -0.97 20.72
CA GLU A 80 -10.41 -0.72 21.23
C GLU A 80 -11.19 -2.02 21.49
N PHE A 81 -10.73 -3.15 20.96
CA PHE A 81 -11.35 -4.47 21.11
C PHE A 81 -10.54 -5.35 22.05
N SER A 82 -11.22 -6.09 22.91
CA SER A 82 -10.61 -7.08 23.79
C SER A 82 -11.50 -8.32 23.92
N GLY A 83 -10.91 -9.46 24.28
CA GLY A 83 -11.64 -10.72 24.51
C GLY A 83 -12.02 -11.50 23.24
N TYR A 84 -11.46 -11.19 22.07
CA TYR A 84 -11.64 -12.00 20.86
C TYR A 84 -10.82 -13.29 20.96
N THR A 85 -11.43 -14.41 20.57
CA THR A 85 -10.76 -15.72 20.57
C THR A 85 -10.18 -16.08 19.20
N HIS A 86 -10.72 -15.49 18.13
CA HIS A 86 -10.35 -15.78 16.74
C HIS A 86 -10.44 -14.49 15.91
N VAL A 87 -9.54 -14.36 14.94
CA VAL A 87 -9.59 -13.33 13.89
C VAL A 87 -9.78 -14.05 12.56
N MET A 88 -10.81 -13.66 11.80
CA MET A 88 -11.06 -14.20 10.47
C MET A 88 -10.25 -13.39 9.45
N VAL A 89 -9.35 -14.07 8.75
CA VAL A 89 -8.44 -13.53 7.72
C VAL A 89 -8.70 -14.15 6.37
#